data_AF-A0A508B2P6-F1
#
_entry.id   AF-A0A508B2P6-F1
#
_cell.length_a   1.000
_cell.length_b   1.000
_cell.length_c   1.000
_cell.angle_alpha   90.00
_cell.angle_beta   90.00
_cell.angle_gamma   90.00
#
_symmetry.space_group_name_H-M   'P 1'
#
loop_
_entity.id
_entity.type
_entity.pdbx_description
1 polymer ?
#
loop_
_entity_poly.entity_id
_entity_poly.type
_entity_poly.pdbx_seq_one_letter_code
_entity_poly.pdbx_strand_id
1 'polypeptide(L)'
;MRPSTELLAEVSRILPRIAEESNDREAIPETELVQRLIASAGSGQEETEALLGVVRRLLHALSVLDERLLAAGVWAFVSFPASLLARSVLGGLGDAEFRLLELGFWDASDYRVDRQRALIKSSEELRAASPAGLVPIRRVWASWAWIALDGKFLMVRREDPAHHRDGSRGQFVFPGGRVSAEDLPQPAYLESSARLDFFDPGQTKINSKDAHHAFIQALRRELREELEIPGNAFEAEIPAGDLIRYTALEGAKSTFSATEYLIQPFRVELKDTGKAALLRCLAGHPERFAWFTAEELAASVNAAGAKAFVDAIRQGGPPLNPDVYAIPFGNAAPLKDPIDIPGKASEPFAIGITGRERHVHVDLDACEISLLNWLAAVRRGDDVKELATGVSIASGTGWVLVNDDNALTKLRMLATRLDAKGLPLLDFHDRAIRLNAATPYFSPLLLSMEIQDERRGKSYRLTISRQPLESLLGVASAKAASISLSEILGNAIYSLDQGDIQPALSNMETVKRMQREIRGFLDSVGTRLLIRQVDGVPELAAKSTPSKI
;
A
#
# COMPACT_ATOMS: atom_id res chain seq x y z
N MET A 1 -12.58 -31.13 39.23
CA MET A 1 -11.76 -31.17 40.47
C MET A 1 -10.71 -30.09 40.36
N ARG A 2 -10.56 -29.23 41.37
CA ARG A 2 -9.37 -28.38 41.47
C ARG A 2 -8.25 -29.30 41.95
N PRO A 3 -7.14 -29.53 41.21
CA PRO A 3 -5.99 -30.14 41.84
C PRO A 3 -5.64 -29.26 43.05
N SER A 4 -5.54 -29.85 44.24
CA SER A 4 -5.11 -29.08 45.40
C SER A 4 -3.70 -28.55 45.09
N THR A 5 -3.46 -27.28 45.39
CA THR A 5 -2.13 -26.66 45.25
C THR A 5 -1.06 -27.48 45.99
N GLU A 6 -1.47 -28.16 47.06
CA GLU A 6 -0.67 -29.11 47.83
C GLU A 6 -0.18 -30.32 47.00
N LEU A 7 -1.00 -30.87 46.11
CA LEU A 7 -0.60 -31.98 45.23
C LEU A 7 0.47 -31.55 44.22
N LEU A 8 0.38 -30.35 43.65
CA LEU A 8 1.39 -29.83 42.72
C LEU A 8 2.74 -29.58 43.42
N ALA A 9 2.70 -29.02 44.63
CA ALA A 9 3.87 -28.87 45.47
C ALA A 9 4.53 -30.22 45.77
N GLU A 10 3.73 -31.25 46.06
CA GLU A 10 4.22 -32.59 46.35
C GLU A 10 4.81 -33.28 45.11
N VAL A 11 4.17 -33.13 43.94
CA VAL A 11 4.74 -33.59 42.66
C VAL A 11 6.15 -33.03 42.46
N SER A 12 6.38 -31.75 42.76
CA SER A 12 7.69 -31.11 42.60
C SER A 12 8.81 -31.77 43.43
N ARG A 13 8.47 -32.43 44.55
CA ARG A 13 9.42 -33.10 45.45
C ARG A 13 9.79 -34.50 44.94
N ILE A 14 8.83 -35.22 44.39
CA ILE A 14 9.00 -36.61 43.96
C ILE A 14 9.61 -36.76 42.55
N LEU A 15 9.86 -35.66 41.83
CA LEU A 15 10.51 -35.68 40.51
C LEU A 15 11.92 -36.31 40.56
N PRO A 16 12.40 -36.91 39.46
CA PRO A 16 13.75 -37.47 39.36
C PRO A 16 14.85 -36.50 39.79
N ARG A 17 15.88 -37.01 40.46
CA ARG A 17 17.06 -36.23 40.83
C ARG A 17 18.14 -36.31 39.76
N ILE A 18 18.94 -35.26 39.63
CA ILE A 18 20.12 -35.20 38.76
C ILE A 18 21.17 -34.36 39.48
N ALA A 19 22.44 -34.78 39.42
CA ALA A 19 23.54 -34.06 40.02
C ALA A 19 23.94 -32.83 39.17
N GLU A 20 24.49 -31.81 39.83
CA GLU A 20 24.98 -30.60 39.15
C GLU A 20 26.32 -30.85 38.43
N GLU A 21 27.23 -31.58 39.09
CA GLU A 21 28.62 -31.74 38.64
C GLU A 21 28.98 -33.18 38.22
N SER A 22 28.00 -34.09 38.14
CA SER A 22 28.23 -35.48 37.69
C SER A 22 27.16 -35.94 36.68
N ASN A 23 27.40 -37.10 36.04
CA ASN A 23 26.43 -37.73 35.14
C ASN A 23 25.35 -38.54 35.90
N ASP A 24 25.30 -38.45 37.23
CA ASP A 24 24.33 -39.19 38.02
C ASP A 24 22.94 -38.59 37.83
N ARG A 25 22.02 -39.39 37.28
CA ARG A 25 20.63 -39.03 37.11
C ARG A 25 19.72 -40.20 37.44
N GLU A 26 18.62 -39.90 38.11
CA GLU A 26 17.55 -40.86 38.33
C GLU A 26 16.67 -40.99 37.08
N ALA A 27 16.20 -42.20 36.87
CA ALA A 27 15.17 -42.54 35.90
C ALA A 27 14.07 -43.28 36.65
N ILE A 28 12.89 -42.65 36.78
CA ILE A 28 11.80 -43.16 37.61
C ILE A 28 10.62 -43.57 36.70
N PRO A 29 10.13 -44.82 36.76
CA PRO A 29 8.91 -45.22 36.06
C PRO A 29 7.70 -44.38 36.49
N GLU A 30 6.82 -44.04 35.54
CA GLU A 30 5.63 -43.25 35.83
C GLU A 30 4.69 -43.92 36.86
N THR A 31 4.61 -45.25 36.83
CA THR A 31 3.88 -46.05 37.83
C THR A 31 4.43 -45.88 39.24
N GLU A 32 5.74 -45.68 39.38
CA GLU A 32 6.37 -45.42 40.68
C GLU A 32 6.08 -43.99 41.14
N LEU A 33 6.05 -43.01 40.24
CA LEU A 33 5.63 -41.64 40.56
C LEU A 33 4.18 -41.59 41.05
N VAL A 34 3.27 -42.36 40.43
CA VAL A 34 1.87 -42.52 40.87
C VAL A 34 1.82 -43.08 42.30
N GLN A 35 2.54 -44.18 42.56
CA GLN A 35 2.57 -44.80 43.89
C GLN A 35 3.15 -43.86 44.96
N ARG A 36 4.24 -43.15 44.64
CA ARG A 36 4.87 -42.16 45.53
C ARG A 36 3.90 -41.03 45.87
N LEU A 37 3.15 -40.52 44.90
CA LEU A 37 2.19 -39.43 45.13
C LEU A 37 0.97 -39.89 45.94
N ILE A 38 0.42 -41.08 45.66
CA ILE A 38 -0.67 -41.65 46.45
C ILE A 38 -0.23 -41.83 47.91
N ALA A 39 0.99 -42.34 48.12
CA ALA A 39 1.52 -42.56 49.46
C ALA A 39 1.78 -41.26 50.23
N SER A 40 2.24 -40.19 49.57
CA SER A 40 2.57 -38.93 50.23
C SER A 40 1.39 -37.98 50.41
N ALA A 41 0.41 -37.99 49.50
CA ALA A 41 -0.70 -37.05 49.50
C ALA A 41 -2.08 -37.67 49.79
N GLY A 42 -2.20 -39.00 49.84
CA GLY A 42 -3.47 -39.69 50.12
C GLY A 42 -4.54 -39.52 49.05
N SER A 43 -4.15 -39.16 47.82
CA SER A 43 -5.05 -38.95 46.68
C SER A 43 -5.54 -40.26 46.04
N GLY A 44 -6.67 -40.20 45.34
CA GLY A 44 -7.16 -41.33 44.54
C GLY A 44 -6.25 -41.63 43.35
N GLN A 45 -6.27 -42.87 42.86
CA GLN A 45 -5.44 -43.29 41.72
C GLN A 45 -5.76 -42.48 40.45
N GLU A 46 -7.05 -42.35 40.09
CA GLU A 46 -7.49 -41.61 38.89
C GLU A 46 -7.10 -40.12 38.94
N GLU A 47 -7.24 -39.47 40.10
CA GLU A 47 -6.83 -38.08 40.32
C GLU A 47 -5.32 -37.90 40.14
N THR A 48 -4.55 -38.83 40.70
CA THR A 48 -3.09 -38.84 40.62
C THR A 48 -2.60 -39.01 39.19
N GLU A 49 -3.17 -39.97 38.46
CA GLU A 49 -2.84 -40.23 37.06
C GLU A 49 -3.21 -39.04 36.17
N ALA A 50 -4.38 -38.44 36.37
CA ALA A 50 -4.78 -37.24 35.62
C ALA A 50 -3.84 -36.06 35.88
N LEU A 51 -3.47 -35.82 37.15
CA LEU A 51 -2.53 -34.76 37.51
C LEU A 51 -1.14 -34.99 36.92
N LEU A 52 -0.59 -36.20 37.06
CA LEU A 52 0.71 -36.55 36.48
C LEU A 52 0.68 -36.49 34.96
N GLY A 53 -0.44 -36.81 34.31
CA GLY A 53 -0.62 -36.61 32.87
C GLY A 53 -0.49 -35.14 32.46
N VAL A 54 -1.09 -34.22 33.21
CA VAL A 54 -0.94 -32.76 32.98
C VAL A 54 0.49 -32.30 33.23
N VAL A 55 1.12 -32.74 34.33
CA VAL A 55 2.51 -32.41 34.66
C VAL A 55 3.47 -32.94 33.59
N ARG A 56 3.27 -34.17 33.14
CA ARG A 56 4.03 -34.78 32.03
C ARG A 56 3.95 -33.91 30.79
N ARG A 57 2.74 -33.47 30.41
CA ARG A 57 2.54 -32.62 29.23
C ARG A 57 3.25 -31.28 29.38
N LEU A 58 3.21 -30.66 30.56
CA LEU A 58 3.90 -29.41 30.86
C LEU A 58 5.43 -29.57 30.76
N LEU A 59 6.01 -30.58 31.41
CA LEU A 59 7.44 -30.84 31.39
C LEU A 59 7.93 -31.24 29.98
N HIS A 60 7.11 -31.96 29.22
CA HIS A 60 7.38 -32.23 27.82
C HIS A 60 7.38 -30.94 26.98
N ALA A 61 6.43 -30.02 27.21
CA ALA A 61 6.37 -28.74 26.49
C ALA A 61 7.56 -27.82 26.81
N LEU A 62 8.17 -27.96 27.99
CA LEU A 62 9.40 -27.27 28.37
C LEU A 62 10.68 -27.99 27.90
N SER A 63 10.56 -29.16 27.25
CA SER A 63 11.69 -29.99 26.80
C SER A 63 12.69 -30.33 27.90
N VAL A 64 12.21 -30.55 29.14
CA VAL A 64 13.09 -30.84 30.29
C VAL A 64 13.31 -32.33 30.55
N LEU A 65 12.48 -33.20 29.97
CA LEU A 65 12.57 -34.66 30.13
C LEU A 65 13.22 -35.32 28.91
N ASP A 66 13.93 -36.43 29.14
CA ASP A 66 14.53 -37.25 28.09
C ASP A 66 13.44 -37.94 27.26
N GLU A 67 13.25 -37.50 26.01
CA GLU A 67 12.16 -37.96 25.14
C GLU A 67 12.14 -39.48 24.93
N ARG A 68 13.32 -40.11 24.85
CA ARG A 68 13.42 -41.56 24.61
C ARG A 68 12.94 -42.35 25.82
N LEU A 69 13.36 -41.94 27.01
CA LEU A 69 12.93 -42.56 28.26
C LEU A 69 11.45 -42.29 28.54
N LEU A 70 11.00 -41.07 28.24
CA LEU A 70 9.61 -40.69 28.41
C LEU A 70 8.67 -41.48 27.51
N ALA A 71 9.08 -41.80 26.28
CA ALA A 71 8.35 -42.70 25.39
C ALA A 71 8.20 -44.13 25.95
N ALA A 72 9.14 -44.57 26.80
CA ALA A 72 9.09 -45.83 27.53
C ALA A 72 8.37 -45.74 28.89
N GLY A 73 7.74 -44.60 29.21
CA GLY A 73 7.04 -44.40 30.48
C GLY A 73 7.98 -44.14 31.67
N VAL A 74 9.20 -43.68 31.42
CA VAL A 74 10.22 -43.40 32.43
C VAL A 74 10.58 -41.92 32.41
N TRP A 75 10.52 -41.25 33.57
CA TRP A 75 10.84 -39.85 33.70
C TRP A 75 12.31 -39.69 34.13
N ALA A 76 13.06 -38.92 33.36
CA ALA A 76 14.43 -38.52 33.66
C ALA A 76 14.70 -37.13 33.08
N PHE A 77 15.40 -36.28 33.82
CA PHE A 77 15.78 -34.95 33.31
C PHE A 77 16.94 -35.04 32.31
N VAL A 78 16.93 -34.16 31.30
CA VAL A 78 18.03 -34.07 30.31
C VAL A 78 19.26 -33.36 30.86
N SER A 79 19.10 -32.52 31.88
CA SER A 79 20.20 -31.76 32.50
C SER A 79 19.80 -31.23 33.88
N PHE A 80 20.79 -30.82 34.67
CA PHE A 80 20.55 -30.17 35.96
C PHE A 80 19.74 -28.87 35.84
N PRO A 81 20.04 -27.93 34.92
CA PRO A 81 19.19 -26.74 34.71
C PRO A 81 17.73 -27.08 34.34
N ALA A 82 17.51 -28.14 33.55
CA ALA A 82 16.17 -28.60 33.21
C ALA A 82 15.38 -29.04 34.46
N SER A 83 16.05 -29.69 35.42
CA SER A 83 15.46 -30.05 36.70
C SER A 83 15.14 -28.83 37.58
N LEU A 84 16.00 -27.80 37.57
CA LEU A 84 15.77 -26.56 38.32
C LEU A 84 14.54 -25.83 37.79
N LEU A 85 14.41 -25.69 36.47
CA LEU A 85 13.24 -25.08 35.84
C LEU A 85 11.96 -25.83 36.18
N ALA A 86 11.97 -27.16 36.05
CA ALA A 86 10.81 -28.00 36.35
C ALA A 86 10.35 -27.83 37.80
N ARG A 87 11.29 -27.89 38.75
CA ARG A 87 10.99 -27.74 40.18
C ARG A 87 10.54 -26.32 40.53
N SER A 88 11.13 -25.29 39.92
CA SER A 88 10.72 -23.89 40.13
C SER A 88 9.29 -23.65 39.63
N VAL A 89 8.94 -24.16 38.44
CA VAL A 89 7.60 -23.99 37.86
C VAL A 89 6.57 -24.77 38.67
N LEU A 90 6.81 -26.06 38.94
CA LEU A 90 5.84 -26.91 39.65
C LEU A 90 5.71 -26.53 41.12
N GLY A 91 6.82 -26.22 41.79
CA GLY A 91 6.81 -25.72 43.16
C GLY A 91 6.06 -24.39 43.28
N GLY A 92 6.27 -23.47 42.34
CA GLY A 92 5.51 -22.24 42.25
C GLY A 92 4.01 -22.47 42.00
N LEU A 93 3.63 -23.36 41.09
CA LEU A 93 2.21 -23.70 40.85
C LEU A 93 1.50 -24.31 42.07
N GLY A 94 2.26 -24.80 43.06
CA GLY A 94 1.74 -25.23 44.35
C GLY A 94 1.49 -24.09 45.36
N ASP A 95 1.80 -22.85 45.00
CA ASP A 95 1.53 -21.64 45.78
C ASP A 95 0.47 -20.77 45.08
N ALA A 96 -0.60 -20.43 45.80
CA ALA A 96 -1.70 -19.63 45.28
C ALA A 96 -1.30 -18.18 44.95
N GLU A 97 -0.21 -17.66 45.53
CA GLU A 97 0.30 -16.31 45.29
C GLU A 97 1.38 -16.27 44.21
N PHE A 98 1.91 -17.42 43.79
CA PHE A 98 2.91 -17.48 42.74
C PHE A 98 2.35 -16.95 41.42
N ARG A 99 3.13 -16.10 40.75
CA ARG A 99 2.84 -15.60 39.41
C ARG A 99 4.13 -15.68 38.59
N LEU A 100 4.01 -16.14 37.35
CA LEU A 100 5.12 -16.08 36.37
C LEU A 100 5.36 -14.65 35.86
N LEU A 101 4.37 -13.77 35.99
CA LEU A 101 4.38 -12.39 35.49
C LEU A 101 3.77 -11.49 36.55
N GLU A 102 4.20 -10.24 36.61
CA GLU A 102 3.67 -9.26 37.57
C GLU A 102 2.15 -9.04 37.41
N LEU A 103 1.49 -8.63 38.50
CA LEU A 103 0.06 -8.27 38.45
C LEU A 103 -0.20 -7.17 37.41
N GLY A 104 -1.32 -7.30 36.70
CA GLY A 104 -1.70 -6.41 35.60
C GLY A 104 -0.78 -6.48 34.39
N PHE A 105 0.09 -7.50 34.25
CA PHE A 105 1.00 -7.59 33.11
C PHE A 105 0.28 -7.48 31.76
N TRP A 106 -0.94 -8.03 31.67
CA TRP A 106 -1.77 -8.06 30.46
C TRP A 106 -2.74 -6.89 30.31
N ASP A 107 -2.75 -5.95 31.25
CA ASP A 107 -3.60 -4.76 31.14
C ASP A 107 -3.16 -3.89 29.95
N ALA A 108 -4.12 -3.15 29.37
CA ALA A 108 -3.85 -2.24 28.28
C ALA A 108 -2.92 -1.11 28.75
N SER A 109 -1.65 -1.16 28.34
CA SER A 109 -0.62 -0.25 28.79
C SER A 109 0.49 -0.12 27.75
N ASP A 110 0.70 1.07 27.22
CA ASP A 110 1.71 1.33 26.19
C ASP A 110 3.14 0.94 26.65
N TYR A 111 3.42 1.01 27.94
CA TYR A 111 4.72 0.69 28.53
C TYR A 111 5.06 -0.81 28.52
N ARG A 112 4.04 -1.68 28.46
CA ARG A 112 4.20 -3.14 28.52
C ARG A 112 4.02 -3.83 27.16
N VAL A 113 3.53 -3.12 26.15
CA VAL A 113 3.21 -3.66 24.81
C VAL A 113 4.38 -4.43 24.21
N ASP A 114 5.62 -3.95 24.33
CA ASP A 114 6.78 -4.62 23.75
C ASP A 114 7.15 -5.92 24.48
N ARG A 115 7.07 -5.93 25.82
CA ARG A 115 7.29 -7.16 26.61
C ARG A 115 6.19 -8.19 26.34
N GLN A 116 4.93 -7.75 26.31
CA GLN A 116 3.79 -8.58 25.94
C GLN A 116 3.99 -9.18 24.55
N ARG A 117 4.32 -8.34 23.56
CA ARG A 117 4.57 -8.76 22.18
C ARG A 117 5.71 -9.76 22.08
N ALA A 118 6.84 -9.51 22.75
CA ALA A 118 8.00 -10.40 22.69
C ALA A 118 7.68 -11.80 23.25
N LEU A 119 6.94 -11.86 24.36
CA LEU A 119 6.52 -13.12 24.98
C LEU A 119 5.56 -13.90 24.06
N ILE A 120 4.53 -13.24 23.54
CA ILE A 120 3.57 -13.87 22.64
C ILE A 120 4.25 -14.32 21.34
N LYS A 121 5.08 -13.46 20.76
CA LYS A 121 5.83 -13.77 19.53
C LYS A 121 6.67 -15.02 19.68
N SER A 122 7.45 -15.12 20.75
CA SER A 122 8.30 -16.28 21.01
C SER A 122 7.47 -17.56 21.14
N SER A 123 6.35 -17.51 21.87
CA SER A 123 5.45 -18.65 22.02
C SER A 123 4.80 -19.07 20.69
N GLU A 124 4.35 -18.12 19.90
CA GLU A 124 3.67 -18.38 18.63
C GLU A 124 4.63 -18.86 17.53
N GLU A 125 5.88 -18.39 17.52
CA GLU A 125 6.93 -18.90 16.63
C GLU A 125 7.26 -20.37 16.93
N LEU A 126 7.36 -20.75 18.22
CA LEU A 126 7.53 -22.14 18.63
C LEU A 126 6.35 -23.02 18.21
N ARG A 127 5.12 -22.51 18.38
CA ARG A 127 3.91 -23.23 17.97
C ARG A 127 3.82 -23.40 16.46
N ALA A 128 4.14 -22.36 15.69
CA ALA A 128 4.13 -22.38 14.24
C ALA A 128 5.20 -23.32 13.65
N ALA A 129 6.32 -23.52 14.34
CA ALA A 129 7.36 -24.48 13.96
C ALA A 129 7.00 -25.94 14.25
N SER A 130 5.88 -26.21 14.94
CA SER A 130 5.45 -27.58 15.23
C SER A 130 4.97 -28.31 13.97
N PRO A 131 4.92 -29.67 13.96
CA PRO A 131 4.42 -30.44 12.82
C PRO A 131 2.97 -30.13 12.42
N ALA A 132 2.16 -29.59 13.34
CA ALA A 132 0.81 -29.14 13.06
C ALA A 132 0.76 -27.88 12.17
N GLY A 133 1.90 -27.18 12.03
CA GLY A 133 2.04 -25.96 11.25
C GLY A 133 1.30 -24.76 11.88
N LEU A 134 1.00 -23.78 11.02
CA LEU A 134 0.38 -22.52 11.42
C LEU A 134 -1.14 -22.68 11.58
N VAL A 135 -1.58 -23.14 12.75
CA VAL A 135 -3.01 -23.22 13.10
C VAL A 135 -3.48 -21.88 13.68
N PRO A 136 -4.48 -21.19 13.08
CA PRO A 136 -4.98 -19.93 13.61
C PRO A 136 -5.61 -20.07 15.00
N ILE A 137 -5.32 -19.11 15.89
CA ILE A 137 -5.99 -18.95 17.20
C ILE A 137 -6.74 -17.62 17.30
N ARG A 138 -6.73 -16.86 16.20
CA ARG A 138 -7.42 -15.59 16.04
C ARG A 138 -7.99 -15.50 14.63
N ARG A 139 -9.21 -14.96 14.51
CA ARG A 139 -9.80 -14.59 13.21
C ARG A 139 -9.95 -13.08 13.12
N VAL A 140 -9.61 -12.52 11.97
CA VAL A 140 -9.80 -11.12 11.62
C VAL A 140 -10.58 -11.05 10.33
N TRP A 141 -11.67 -10.29 10.36
CA TRP A 141 -12.42 -9.93 9.17
C TRP A 141 -11.99 -8.53 8.74
N ALA A 142 -11.76 -8.31 7.45
CA ALA A 142 -11.38 -7.00 6.95
C ALA A 142 -12.09 -6.67 5.64
N SER A 143 -12.43 -5.40 5.47
CA SER A 143 -13.01 -4.87 4.24
C SER A 143 -11.98 -3.99 3.55
N TRP A 144 -11.84 -4.13 2.23
CA TRP A 144 -11.00 -3.25 1.42
C TRP A 144 -11.81 -2.59 0.31
N ALA A 145 -11.68 -1.27 0.17
CA ALA A 145 -12.15 -0.55 -0.99
C ALA A 145 -11.09 -0.57 -2.08
N TRP A 146 -11.44 -1.09 -3.25
CA TRP A 146 -10.64 -0.94 -4.45
C TRP A 146 -11.17 0.25 -5.23
N ILE A 147 -10.40 1.34 -5.16
CA ILE A 147 -10.70 2.62 -5.81
C ILE A 147 -9.59 2.88 -6.80
N ALA A 148 -9.94 3.09 -8.07
CA ALA A 148 -8.98 3.39 -9.12
C ALA A 148 -9.27 4.72 -9.82
N LEU A 149 -8.21 5.34 -10.34
CA LEU A 149 -8.25 6.52 -11.19
C LEU A 149 -7.06 6.51 -12.15
N ASP A 150 -7.31 6.79 -13.43
CA ASP A 150 -6.29 6.85 -14.48
C ASP A 150 -5.35 5.61 -14.49
N GLY A 151 -5.93 4.42 -14.36
CA GLY A 151 -5.20 3.15 -14.39
C GLY A 151 -4.41 2.82 -13.12
N LYS A 152 -4.59 3.58 -12.03
CA LYS A 152 -3.91 3.37 -10.75
C LYS A 152 -4.91 3.19 -9.61
N PHE A 153 -4.55 2.35 -8.64
CA PHE A 153 -5.29 2.18 -7.41
C PHE A 153 -4.82 3.16 -6.34
N LEU A 154 -5.79 3.69 -5.60
CA LEU A 154 -5.56 4.49 -4.41
C LEU A 154 -5.17 3.57 -3.24
N MET A 155 -4.10 3.93 -2.55
CA MET A 155 -3.69 3.30 -1.30
C MET A 155 -3.54 4.35 -0.21
N VAL A 156 -3.85 3.95 1.03
CA VAL A 156 -3.72 4.76 2.24
C VAL A 156 -2.51 4.34 3.05
N ARG A 157 -1.83 5.30 3.67
CA ARG A 157 -0.71 5.06 4.57
C ARG A 157 -1.24 4.44 5.85
N ARG A 158 -0.61 3.36 6.30
CA ARG A 158 -0.96 2.67 7.54
C ARG A 158 -0.67 3.58 8.74
N GLU A 159 -1.60 3.66 9.69
CA GLU A 159 -1.48 4.46 10.92
C GLU A 159 -0.29 4.09 11.80
N ASP A 160 0.15 2.83 11.71
CA ASP A 160 1.28 2.29 12.48
C ASP A 160 2.45 1.99 11.52
N PRO A 161 3.23 3.00 11.12
CA PRO A 161 4.47 2.83 10.37
C PRO A 161 5.62 2.32 11.26
N ALA A 162 5.37 2.01 12.55
CA ALA A 162 6.41 1.98 13.56
C ALA A 162 7.46 0.89 13.37
N HIS A 163 8.69 1.29 13.71
CA HIS A 163 9.99 0.60 13.72
C HIS A 163 10.03 -0.87 14.20
N HIS A 164 8.96 -1.38 14.82
CA HIS A 164 8.86 -2.75 15.37
C HIS A 164 8.30 -3.77 14.37
N ARG A 165 7.79 -3.33 13.22
CA ARG A 165 7.57 -4.20 12.07
C ARG A 165 8.85 -4.18 11.26
N ASP A 166 9.36 -5.37 10.96
CA ASP A 166 10.41 -5.56 9.98
C ASP A 166 10.02 -4.75 8.74
N GLY A 167 10.81 -3.74 8.35
CA GLY A 167 10.48 -2.68 7.38
C GLY A 167 10.24 -3.19 5.94
N SER A 168 10.04 -4.50 5.79
CA SER A 168 9.81 -5.27 4.58
C SER A 168 8.34 -5.28 4.14
N ARG A 169 7.37 -5.06 5.04
CA ARG A 169 5.93 -5.34 4.76
C ARG A 169 5.08 -4.16 4.27
N GLY A 170 5.68 -3.10 3.70
CA GLY A 170 4.92 -2.02 3.08
C GLY A 170 4.23 -1.02 4.01
N GLN A 171 4.21 0.24 3.59
CA GLN A 171 3.68 1.39 4.33
C GLN A 171 2.25 1.75 3.91
N PHE A 172 1.82 1.28 2.74
CA PHE A 172 0.52 1.59 2.16
C PHE A 172 -0.34 0.33 2.02
N VAL A 173 -1.65 0.46 2.24
CA VAL A 173 -2.65 -0.62 2.09
C VAL A 173 -3.87 -0.08 1.34
N PHE A 174 -4.73 -0.95 0.82
CA PHE A 174 -6.03 -0.50 0.30
C PHE A 174 -6.84 0.17 1.42
N PRO A 175 -7.57 1.26 1.13
CA PRO A 175 -8.46 1.89 2.10
C PRO A 175 -9.46 0.88 2.66
N GLY A 176 -9.76 0.99 3.95
CA GLY A 176 -10.58 0.03 4.68
C GLY A 176 -9.84 -0.60 5.85
N GLY A 177 -10.55 -1.40 6.62
CA GLY A 177 -10.02 -1.89 7.89
C GLY A 177 -10.76 -3.07 8.46
N ARG A 178 -10.51 -3.33 9.74
CA ARG A 178 -10.97 -4.52 10.43
C ARG A 178 -12.42 -4.34 10.85
N VAL A 179 -13.20 -5.41 10.72
CA VAL A 179 -14.50 -5.50 11.38
C VAL A 179 -14.29 -5.53 12.88
N SER A 180 -14.96 -4.62 13.57
CA SER A 180 -15.05 -4.53 15.01
C SER A 180 -16.37 -5.13 15.51
N ALA A 181 -16.51 -5.29 16.82
CA ALA A 181 -17.78 -5.73 17.38
C ALA A 181 -18.94 -4.75 17.08
N GLU A 182 -18.65 -3.45 16.91
CA GLU A 182 -19.64 -2.40 16.64
C GLU A 182 -20.20 -2.47 15.23
N ASP A 183 -19.47 -3.10 14.30
CA ASP A 183 -19.90 -3.29 12.91
C ASP A 183 -20.88 -4.47 12.76
N LEU A 184 -21.01 -5.32 13.80
CA LEU A 184 -21.94 -6.44 13.81
C LEU A 184 -23.39 -5.96 13.96
N PRO A 185 -24.38 -6.73 13.46
CA PRO A 185 -25.78 -6.47 13.73
C PRO A 185 -26.06 -6.24 15.22
N GLN A 186 -27.00 -5.34 15.53
CA GLN A 186 -27.26 -4.90 16.91
C GLN A 186 -27.59 -6.07 17.86
N PRO A 187 -27.37 -5.92 19.18
CA PRO A 187 -27.61 -6.97 20.17
C PRO A 187 -29.02 -7.56 20.16
N ALA A 188 -30.03 -6.81 19.74
CA ALA A 188 -31.40 -7.32 19.56
C ALA A 188 -31.51 -8.45 18.52
N TYR A 189 -30.48 -8.64 17.70
CA TYR A 189 -30.40 -9.64 16.63
C TYR A 189 -29.27 -10.66 16.84
N LEU A 190 -28.25 -10.34 17.67
CA LEU A 190 -27.11 -11.20 17.95
C LEU A 190 -26.75 -11.19 19.44
N GLU A 191 -26.85 -12.37 20.07
CA GLU A 191 -26.42 -12.60 21.45
C GLU A 191 -24.90 -12.40 21.62
N SER A 192 -24.46 -12.12 22.85
CA SER A 192 -23.04 -11.82 23.14
C SER A 192 -22.10 -12.99 22.79
N SER A 193 -22.52 -14.23 23.02
CA SER A 193 -21.75 -15.42 22.63
C SER A 193 -21.58 -15.54 21.11
N ALA A 194 -22.64 -15.28 20.34
CA ALA A 194 -22.60 -15.32 18.88
C ALA A 194 -21.65 -14.25 18.30
N ARG A 195 -21.53 -13.10 18.96
CA ARG A 195 -20.55 -12.07 18.58
C ARG A 195 -19.11 -12.51 18.84
N LEU A 196 -18.84 -13.26 19.90
CA LEU A 196 -17.52 -13.83 20.15
C LEU A 196 -17.21 -14.96 19.16
N ASP A 197 -18.19 -15.83 18.88
CA ASP A 197 -18.07 -16.92 17.91
C ASP A 197 -17.72 -16.40 16.50
N PHE A 198 -18.20 -15.21 16.14
CA PHE A 198 -17.86 -14.55 14.87
C PHE A 198 -16.34 -14.34 14.70
N PHE A 199 -15.61 -14.07 15.78
CA PHE A 199 -14.16 -13.82 15.78
C PHE A 199 -13.32 -15.03 16.19
N ASP A 200 -13.95 -16.18 16.49
CA ASP A 200 -13.26 -17.42 16.86
C ASP A 200 -12.95 -18.27 15.61
N PRO A 201 -11.68 -18.57 15.30
CA PRO A 201 -11.33 -19.44 14.18
C PRO A 201 -11.87 -20.87 14.33
N GLY A 202 -12.12 -21.34 15.55
CA GLY A 202 -12.69 -22.66 15.83
C GLY A 202 -14.16 -22.79 15.43
N GLN A 203 -14.85 -21.66 15.25
CA GLN A 203 -16.24 -21.64 14.82
C GLN A 203 -16.34 -21.70 13.29
N THR A 204 -17.08 -22.69 12.80
CA THR A 204 -17.23 -22.95 11.35
C THR A 204 -18.55 -22.46 10.78
N LYS A 205 -19.54 -22.18 11.64
CA LYS A 205 -20.88 -21.72 11.24
C LYS A 205 -21.01 -20.23 11.50
N ILE A 206 -20.68 -19.45 10.48
CA ILE A 206 -20.96 -18.01 10.47
C ILE A 206 -22.09 -17.75 9.48
N ASN A 207 -23.07 -16.97 9.92
CA ASN A 207 -24.15 -16.51 9.05
C ASN A 207 -23.58 -15.55 8.01
N SER A 208 -23.72 -15.90 6.73
CA SER A 208 -23.20 -15.11 5.61
C SER A 208 -23.83 -13.72 5.53
N LYS A 209 -25.10 -13.55 5.97
CA LYS A 209 -25.76 -12.24 6.02
C LYS A 209 -25.13 -11.33 7.05
N ASP A 210 -24.80 -11.88 8.22
CA ASP A 210 -24.20 -11.11 9.32
C ASP A 210 -22.77 -10.71 8.94
N ALA A 211 -22.01 -11.62 8.31
CA ALA A 211 -20.68 -11.32 7.77
C ALA A 211 -20.74 -10.22 6.70
N HIS A 212 -21.68 -10.33 5.75
CA HIS A 212 -21.85 -9.32 4.71
C HIS A 212 -22.23 -7.95 5.30
N HIS A 213 -23.16 -7.91 6.26
CA HIS A 213 -23.51 -6.68 6.97
C HIS A 213 -22.28 -6.06 7.64
N ALA A 214 -21.52 -6.87 8.38
CA ALA A 214 -20.36 -6.41 9.12
C ALA A 214 -19.26 -5.87 8.22
N PHE A 215 -19.02 -6.51 7.06
CA PHE A 215 -18.10 -5.99 6.07
C PHE A 215 -18.52 -4.61 5.54
N ILE A 216 -19.80 -4.41 5.23
CA ILE A 216 -20.30 -3.12 4.73
C ILE A 216 -20.20 -2.03 5.78
N GLN A 217 -20.54 -2.31 7.04
CA GLN A 217 -20.42 -1.32 8.13
C GLN A 217 -18.97 -0.93 8.37
N ALA A 218 -18.08 -1.93 8.45
CA ALA A 218 -16.64 -1.68 8.59
C ALA A 218 -16.12 -0.86 7.40
N LEU A 219 -16.47 -1.21 6.16
CA LEU A 219 -16.06 -0.46 4.97
C LEU A 219 -16.50 1.01 5.06
N ARG A 220 -17.76 1.28 5.40
CA ARG A 220 -18.29 2.65 5.50
C ARG A 220 -17.67 3.46 6.65
N ARG A 221 -17.37 2.81 7.78
CA ARG A 221 -16.71 3.45 8.91
C ARG A 221 -15.28 3.84 8.53
N GLU A 222 -14.53 2.91 7.98
CA GLU A 222 -13.13 3.10 7.61
C GLU A 222 -12.97 4.12 6.47
N LEU A 223 -13.82 4.08 5.43
CA LEU A 223 -13.77 5.10 4.37
C LEU A 223 -14.15 6.51 4.84
N ARG A 224 -14.91 6.63 5.93
CA ARG A 224 -15.21 7.91 6.55
C ARG A 224 -14.03 8.44 7.37
N GLU A 225 -13.33 7.55 8.06
CA GLU A 225 -12.16 7.87 8.89
C GLU A 225 -10.92 8.15 8.01
N GLU A 226 -10.68 7.33 7.00
CA GLU A 226 -9.50 7.38 6.15
C GLU A 226 -9.62 8.33 4.97
N LEU A 227 -10.80 8.41 4.34
CA LEU A 227 -11.04 9.19 3.11
C LEU A 227 -12.04 10.34 3.29
N GLU A 228 -12.53 10.55 4.51
CA GLU A 228 -13.52 11.60 4.84
C GLU A 228 -14.81 11.54 4.01
N ILE A 229 -15.16 10.35 3.51
CA ILE A 229 -16.37 10.14 2.71
C ILE A 229 -17.60 10.10 3.64
N PRO A 230 -18.59 10.98 3.48
CA PRO A 230 -19.78 10.99 4.32
C PRO A 230 -20.61 9.70 4.18
N GLY A 231 -21.24 9.24 5.26
CA GLY A 231 -21.99 7.98 5.26
C GLY A 231 -23.17 7.90 4.28
N ASN A 232 -23.73 9.05 3.85
CA ASN A 232 -24.81 9.11 2.87
C ASN A 232 -24.31 9.28 1.41
N ALA A 233 -23.00 9.27 1.19
CA ALA A 233 -22.36 9.58 -0.08
C ALA A 233 -22.07 8.34 -0.96
N PHE A 234 -22.52 7.17 -0.54
CA PHE A 234 -22.41 5.91 -1.27
C PHE A 234 -23.67 5.67 -2.10
N GLU A 235 -23.50 5.23 -3.35
CA GLU A 235 -24.56 4.65 -4.17
C GLU A 235 -24.63 3.14 -3.98
N ALA A 236 -23.47 2.47 -4.03
CA ALA A 236 -23.38 1.04 -3.86
C ALA A 236 -21.99 0.61 -3.35
N GLU A 237 -21.98 -0.48 -2.59
CA GLU A 237 -20.79 -1.21 -2.17
C GLU A 237 -20.91 -2.65 -2.67
N ILE A 238 -20.10 -3.00 -3.66
CA ILE A 238 -20.26 -4.24 -4.42
C ILE A 238 -19.07 -5.15 -4.10
N PRO A 239 -19.26 -6.33 -3.50
CA PRO A 239 -18.20 -7.31 -3.29
C PRO A 239 -17.45 -7.60 -4.60
N ALA A 240 -16.13 -7.46 -4.56
CA ALA A 240 -15.26 -7.70 -5.70
C ALA A 240 -14.65 -9.11 -5.61
N GLY A 241 -15.33 -10.06 -6.25
CA GLY A 241 -14.92 -11.47 -6.26
C GLY A 241 -15.15 -12.17 -4.91
N ASP A 242 -14.53 -13.34 -4.80
CA ASP A 242 -14.64 -14.19 -3.62
C ASP A 242 -13.84 -13.64 -2.43
N LEU A 243 -14.25 -14.09 -1.24
CA LEU A 243 -13.57 -13.80 0.02
C LEU A 243 -12.12 -14.32 -0.01
N ILE A 244 -11.16 -13.43 0.22
CA ILE A 244 -9.74 -13.79 0.32
C ILE A 244 -9.49 -14.40 1.69
N ARG A 245 -8.93 -15.62 1.70
CA ARG A 245 -8.50 -16.32 2.92
C ARG A 245 -6.99 -16.29 3.00
N TYR A 246 -6.47 -15.69 4.06
CA TYR A 246 -5.04 -15.49 4.25
C TYR A 246 -4.68 -15.85 5.68
N THR A 247 -3.70 -16.74 5.88
CA THR A 247 -3.22 -17.10 7.22
C THR A 247 -1.79 -16.65 7.38
N ALA A 248 -1.51 -15.91 8.45
CA ALA A 248 -0.18 -15.44 8.74
C ALA A 248 0.11 -15.34 10.23
N LEU A 249 1.39 -15.48 10.56
CA LEU A 249 1.92 -15.21 11.89
C LEU A 249 2.23 -13.72 12.00
N GLU A 250 1.27 -12.94 12.51
CA GLU A 250 1.39 -11.49 12.57
C GLU A 250 0.39 -10.83 13.53
N GLY A 251 0.48 -9.50 13.64
CA GLY A 251 -0.36 -8.68 14.49
C GLY A 251 0.38 -7.41 14.92
N ALA A 252 -0.37 -6.36 15.22
CA ALA A 252 0.16 -5.10 15.73
C ALA A 252 0.30 -5.17 17.26
N LYS A 253 1.27 -4.45 17.85
CA LYS A 253 1.40 -4.34 19.31
C LYS A 253 1.39 -5.74 19.98
N SER A 254 0.60 -5.92 21.03
CA SER A 254 0.44 -7.17 21.79
C SER A 254 -0.55 -8.17 21.17
N THR A 255 -0.89 -8.05 19.88
CA THR A 255 -1.85 -8.94 19.18
C THR A 255 -1.19 -9.91 18.18
N PHE A 256 0.12 -10.12 18.30
CA PHE A 256 0.86 -11.01 17.40
C PHE A 256 0.43 -12.47 17.60
N SER A 257 -0.10 -13.13 16.58
CA SER A 257 -0.46 -14.55 16.65
C SER A 257 -0.66 -15.14 15.26
N ALA A 258 -0.77 -16.48 15.18
CA ALA A 258 -1.32 -17.10 13.99
C ALA A 258 -2.77 -16.64 13.81
N THR A 259 -2.98 -15.86 12.76
CA THR A 259 -4.24 -15.19 12.48
C THR A 259 -4.77 -15.64 11.13
N GLU A 260 -6.03 -16.07 11.11
CA GLU A 260 -6.81 -16.22 9.88
C GLU A 260 -7.41 -14.86 9.54
N TYR A 261 -7.13 -14.37 8.34
CA TYR A 261 -7.72 -13.19 7.76
C TYR A 261 -8.75 -13.59 6.71
N LEU A 262 -9.95 -13.03 6.86
CA LEU A 262 -11.05 -13.13 5.93
C LEU A 262 -11.28 -11.73 5.36
N ILE A 263 -10.78 -11.50 4.16
CA ILE A 263 -10.75 -10.17 3.55
C ILE A 263 -11.73 -10.12 2.39
N GLN A 264 -12.69 -9.20 2.44
CA GLN A 264 -13.61 -8.93 1.34
C GLN A 264 -13.22 -7.63 0.64
N PRO A 265 -12.71 -7.69 -0.61
CA PRO A 265 -12.59 -6.52 -1.45
C PRO A 265 -13.95 -6.02 -1.93
N PHE A 266 -14.07 -4.71 -2.16
CA PHE A 266 -15.27 -4.04 -2.64
C PHE A 266 -14.93 -3.05 -3.75
N ARG A 267 -15.76 -3.02 -4.79
CA ARG A 267 -15.94 -1.85 -5.64
C ARG A 267 -16.88 -0.88 -4.94
N VAL A 268 -16.49 0.39 -4.88
CA VAL A 268 -17.30 1.44 -4.26
C VAL A 268 -17.80 2.39 -5.34
N GLU A 269 -19.12 2.62 -5.36
CA GLU A 269 -19.75 3.62 -6.21
C GLU A 269 -20.16 4.81 -5.35
N LEU A 270 -19.64 5.99 -5.70
CA LEU A 270 -19.83 7.22 -4.95
C LEU A 270 -20.81 8.16 -5.66
N LYS A 271 -21.65 8.82 -4.86
CA LYS A 271 -22.41 10.02 -5.24
C LYS A 271 -21.47 11.18 -5.53
N ASP A 272 -21.98 12.23 -6.17
CA ASP A 272 -21.19 13.43 -6.42
C ASP A 272 -20.64 14.08 -5.16
N THR A 273 -21.38 14.00 -4.05
CA THR A 273 -20.93 14.44 -2.73
C THR A 273 -19.74 13.64 -2.22
N GLY A 274 -19.72 12.32 -2.48
CA GLY A 274 -18.63 11.42 -2.10
C GLY A 274 -17.40 11.61 -2.97
N LYS A 275 -17.58 11.75 -4.28
CA LYS A 275 -16.51 12.10 -5.21
C LYS A 275 -15.85 13.44 -4.84
N ALA A 276 -16.65 14.46 -4.52
CA ALA A 276 -16.14 15.75 -4.09
C ALA A 276 -15.40 15.67 -2.74
N ALA A 277 -15.91 14.88 -1.78
CA ALA A 277 -15.23 14.64 -0.51
C ALA A 277 -13.87 13.93 -0.70
N LEU A 278 -13.83 12.90 -1.54
CA LEU A 278 -12.60 12.18 -1.86
C LEU A 278 -11.55 13.11 -2.47
N LEU A 279 -11.91 13.95 -3.46
CA LEU A 279 -10.97 14.92 -4.04
C LEU A 279 -10.47 15.93 -3.00
N ARG A 280 -11.33 16.39 -2.09
CA ARG A 280 -10.93 17.29 -0.99
C ARG A 280 -9.95 16.61 -0.03
N CYS A 281 -10.21 15.37 0.37
CA CYS A 281 -9.34 14.62 1.27
C CYS A 281 -7.95 14.39 0.64
N LEU A 282 -7.92 13.95 -0.63
CA LEU A 282 -6.68 13.78 -1.40
C LEU A 282 -5.85 15.06 -1.54
N ALA A 283 -6.53 16.22 -1.60
CA ALA A 283 -5.87 17.52 -1.70
C ALA A 283 -5.46 18.09 -0.34
N GLY A 284 -6.21 17.79 0.73
CA GLY A 284 -5.93 18.26 2.09
C GLY A 284 -4.83 17.47 2.79
N HIS A 285 -4.67 16.18 2.46
CA HIS A 285 -3.75 15.27 3.12
C HIS A 285 -2.96 14.37 2.15
N PRO A 286 -2.24 14.94 1.17
CA PRO A 286 -1.56 14.16 0.13
C PRO A 286 -0.55 13.14 0.66
N GLU A 287 0.07 13.39 1.81
CA GLU A 287 1.04 12.52 2.48
C GLU A 287 0.45 11.20 3.01
N ARG A 288 -0.88 11.12 3.12
CA ARG A 288 -1.60 9.90 3.53
C ARG A 288 -1.79 8.93 2.36
N PHE A 289 -1.53 9.35 1.12
CA PHE A 289 -1.94 8.57 -0.05
C PHE A 289 -0.79 8.25 -0.98
N ALA A 290 -0.91 7.12 -1.68
CA ALA A 290 -0.04 6.75 -2.77
C ALA A 290 -0.86 6.03 -3.86
N TRP A 291 -0.41 6.18 -5.11
CA TRP A 291 -1.03 5.56 -6.27
C TRP A 291 -0.14 4.47 -6.83
N PHE A 292 -0.74 3.36 -7.22
CA PHE A 292 -0.04 2.20 -7.77
C PHE A 292 -0.77 1.64 -9.00
N THR A 293 -0.05 1.38 -10.07
CA THR A 293 -0.53 0.53 -11.18
C THR A 293 -0.69 -0.92 -10.72
N ALA A 294 -1.40 -1.74 -11.52
CA ALA A 294 -1.55 -3.16 -11.22
C ALA A 294 -0.17 -3.88 -11.17
N GLU A 295 0.74 -3.50 -12.07
CA GLU A 295 2.10 -4.02 -12.13
C GLU A 295 2.93 -3.61 -10.90
N GLU A 296 2.82 -2.36 -10.45
CA GLU A 296 3.49 -1.89 -9.23
C GLU A 296 2.95 -2.56 -7.97
N LEU A 297 1.65 -2.87 -7.91
CA LEU A 297 1.08 -3.66 -6.82
C LEU A 297 1.61 -5.10 -6.83
N ALA A 298 1.73 -5.72 -8.01
CA ALA A 298 2.36 -7.04 -8.14
C ALA A 298 3.82 -7.02 -7.66
N ALA A 299 4.55 -5.93 -7.93
CA ALA A 299 5.91 -5.71 -7.44
C ALA A 299 5.97 -5.22 -5.97
N SER A 300 4.83 -4.84 -5.39
CA SER A 300 4.71 -4.26 -4.05
C SER A 300 5.47 -2.94 -3.84
N VAL A 301 5.87 -2.26 -4.92
CA VAL A 301 6.59 -0.99 -4.89
C VAL A 301 6.25 -0.16 -6.13
N ASN A 302 6.00 1.14 -5.95
CA ASN A 302 5.78 2.06 -7.07
C ASN A 302 7.07 2.78 -7.51
N ALA A 303 6.99 3.52 -8.61
CA ALA A 303 8.11 4.30 -9.15
C ALA A 303 8.69 5.34 -8.16
N ALA A 304 7.90 5.79 -7.18
CA ALA A 304 8.34 6.70 -6.13
C ALA A 304 8.98 5.98 -4.92
N GLY A 305 9.09 4.66 -4.96
CA GLY A 305 9.65 3.84 -3.87
C GLY A 305 8.68 3.57 -2.72
N ALA A 306 7.40 3.96 -2.84
CA ALA A 306 6.38 3.64 -1.85
C ALA A 306 6.09 2.14 -1.90
N LYS A 307 6.05 1.48 -0.74
CA LYS A 307 5.86 0.03 -0.62
C LYS A 307 4.42 -0.30 -0.22
N ALA A 308 3.79 -1.20 -0.96
CA ALA A 308 2.42 -1.66 -0.73
C ALA A 308 2.39 -2.96 0.09
N PHE A 309 1.45 -3.06 1.04
CA PHE A 309 1.15 -4.29 1.77
C PHE A 309 0.01 -5.04 1.05
N VAL A 310 0.38 -6.05 0.26
CA VAL A 310 -0.55 -6.81 -0.60
C VAL A 310 -0.33 -8.31 -0.53
N ASP A 311 0.28 -8.80 0.55
CA ASP A 311 0.62 -10.22 0.74
C ASP A 311 -0.60 -11.13 0.58
N ALA A 312 -1.75 -10.73 1.14
CA ALA A 312 -3.00 -11.49 1.01
C ALA A 312 -3.50 -11.59 -0.44
N ILE A 313 -3.30 -10.55 -1.26
CA ILE A 313 -3.69 -10.58 -2.69
C ILE A 313 -2.76 -11.52 -3.46
N ARG A 314 -1.46 -11.46 -3.20
CA ARG A 314 -0.48 -12.32 -3.88
C ARG A 314 -0.67 -13.81 -3.60
N GLN A 315 -1.29 -14.16 -2.47
CA GLN A 315 -1.52 -15.55 -2.06
C GLN A 315 -2.87 -16.13 -2.48
N GLY A 316 -3.70 -15.38 -3.22
CA GLY A 316 -4.97 -15.91 -3.73
C GLY A 316 -6.07 -14.87 -3.97
N GLY A 317 -5.74 -13.58 -4.03
CA GLY A 317 -6.69 -12.53 -4.35
C GLY A 317 -7.06 -12.47 -5.83
N PRO A 318 -8.19 -11.82 -6.18
CA PRO A 318 -8.59 -11.65 -7.57
C PRO A 318 -7.59 -10.76 -8.34
N PRO A 319 -7.52 -10.91 -9.67
CA PRO A 319 -6.67 -10.05 -10.50
C PRO A 319 -7.10 -8.58 -10.39
N LEU A 320 -6.12 -7.70 -10.31
CA LEU A 320 -6.32 -6.26 -10.19
C LEU A 320 -6.43 -5.63 -11.58
N ASN A 321 -7.66 -5.31 -11.99
CA ASN A 321 -7.92 -4.52 -13.20
C ASN A 321 -8.46 -3.14 -12.81
N PRO A 322 -7.65 -2.06 -12.89
CA PRO A 322 -8.06 -0.73 -12.44
C PRO A 322 -9.29 -0.19 -13.19
N ASP A 323 -9.53 -0.59 -14.44
CA ASP A 323 -10.68 -0.12 -15.22
C ASP A 323 -12.02 -0.54 -14.59
N VAL A 324 -12.06 -1.69 -13.92
CA VAL A 324 -13.27 -2.21 -13.25
C VAL A 324 -13.60 -1.42 -11.98
N TYR A 325 -12.60 -0.79 -11.38
CA TYR A 325 -12.68 -0.07 -10.10
C TYR A 325 -12.55 1.44 -10.28
N ALA A 326 -12.55 1.91 -11.53
CA ALA A 326 -12.42 3.32 -11.85
C ALA A 326 -13.63 4.11 -11.34
N ILE A 327 -13.38 5.16 -10.56
CA ILE A 327 -14.42 6.12 -10.21
C ILE A 327 -14.49 7.18 -11.30
N PRO A 328 -15.63 7.33 -12.01
CA PRO A 328 -15.78 8.37 -13.02
C PRO A 328 -15.90 9.72 -12.34
N PHE A 329 -14.85 10.53 -12.43
CA PHE A 329 -14.89 11.95 -12.11
C PHE A 329 -15.16 12.76 -13.36
N GLY A 330 -15.94 13.83 -13.19
CA GLY A 330 -16.30 14.73 -14.27
C GLY A 330 -17.34 14.17 -15.23
N ASN A 331 -17.61 14.92 -16.30
CA ASN A 331 -18.72 14.68 -17.22
C ASN A 331 -18.26 14.33 -18.64
N ALA A 332 -16.99 14.54 -18.96
CA ALA A 332 -16.44 14.33 -20.29
C ALA A 332 -15.53 13.09 -20.34
N ALA A 333 -15.63 12.31 -21.43
CA ALA A 333 -14.63 11.29 -21.70
C ALA A 333 -13.29 11.96 -22.04
N PRO A 334 -12.15 11.42 -21.58
CA PRO A 334 -10.85 12.01 -21.86
C PRO A 334 -10.49 11.96 -23.34
N LEU A 335 -9.87 13.04 -23.82
CA LEU A 335 -9.26 13.05 -25.15
C LEU A 335 -8.11 12.04 -25.16
N LYS A 336 -8.33 10.93 -25.87
CA LYS A 336 -7.35 9.84 -25.99
C LYS A 336 -6.17 10.20 -26.89
N ASP A 337 -6.44 10.99 -27.92
CA ASP A 337 -5.41 11.45 -28.84
C ASP A 337 -4.43 12.38 -28.11
N PRO A 338 -3.12 12.23 -28.37
CA PRO A 338 -2.12 13.21 -27.97
C PRO A 338 -2.54 14.62 -28.37
N ILE A 339 -2.36 15.60 -27.47
CA ILE A 339 -2.60 17.02 -27.76
C ILE A 339 -1.40 17.90 -27.39
N ASP A 340 -1.01 18.80 -28.30
CA ASP A 340 -0.01 19.83 -28.04
C ASP A 340 -0.73 21.11 -27.63
N ILE A 341 -0.39 21.62 -26.45
CA ILE A 341 -0.95 22.86 -25.92
C ILE A 341 -0.17 24.04 -26.53
N PRO A 342 -0.85 25.04 -27.13
CA PRO A 342 -0.22 26.22 -27.71
C PRO A 342 0.71 26.94 -26.71
N GLY A 343 1.84 27.46 -27.19
CA GLY A 343 2.75 28.30 -26.41
C GLY A 343 2.51 29.80 -26.60
N LYS A 344 1.73 30.18 -27.63
CA LYS A 344 1.36 31.57 -27.95
C LYS A 344 0.04 31.61 -28.73
N ALA A 345 -0.61 32.78 -28.76
CA ALA A 345 -1.95 32.96 -29.34
C ALA A 345 -2.04 32.58 -30.83
N SER A 346 -0.95 32.68 -31.58
CA SER A 346 -0.94 32.32 -33.00
C SER A 346 -0.79 30.81 -33.27
N GLU A 347 -0.57 29.97 -32.25
CA GLU A 347 -0.37 28.53 -32.42
C GLU A 347 -1.69 27.75 -32.29
N PRO A 348 -2.01 26.85 -33.23
CA PRO A 348 -3.14 25.95 -33.06
C PRO A 348 -2.81 24.84 -32.06
N PHE A 349 -3.85 24.20 -31.51
CA PHE A 349 -3.70 22.88 -30.92
C PHE A 349 -3.37 21.85 -32.00
N ALA A 350 -2.40 20.98 -31.76
CA ALA A 350 -2.08 19.86 -32.65
C ALA A 350 -2.52 18.54 -32.01
N ILE A 351 -3.47 17.84 -32.64
CA ILE A 351 -4.17 16.69 -32.05
C ILE A 351 -3.98 15.45 -32.92
N GLY A 352 -3.65 14.32 -32.33
CA GLY A 352 -3.53 13.03 -33.01
C GLY A 352 -2.10 12.52 -33.07
N ILE A 353 -1.85 11.59 -33.98
CA ILE A 353 -0.56 10.91 -34.11
C ILE A 353 0.46 11.86 -34.76
N THR A 354 1.72 11.76 -34.31
CA THR A 354 2.83 12.54 -34.85
C THR A 354 2.93 12.48 -36.38
N GLY A 355 2.96 13.64 -37.03
CA GLY A 355 3.02 13.80 -38.50
C GLY A 355 1.67 13.70 -39.21
N ARG A 356 0.56 13.49 -38.49
CA ARG A 356 -0.81 13.47 -39.02
C ARG A 356 -1.77 14.25 -38.11
N GLU A 357 -1.24 15.28 -37.47
CA GLU A 357 -1.98 16.06 -36.49
C GLU A 357 -3.07 16.90 -37.17
N ARG A 358 -4.25 16.92 -36.56
CA ARG A 358 -5.29 17.90 -36.87
C ARG A 358 -5.00 19.18 -36.11
N HIS A 359 -4.92 20.29 -36.83
CA HIS A 359 -4.76 21.61 -36.24
C HIS A 359 -6.11 22.27 -35.95
N VAL A 360 -6.30 22.69 -34.70
CA VAL A 360 -7.52 23.40 -34.27
C VAL A 360 -7.15 24.77 -33.73
N HIS A 361 -7.69 25.81 -34.35
CA HIS A 361 -7.46 27.19 -33.95
C HIS A 361 -8.54 27.66 -32.98
N VAL A 362 -8.11 28.17 -31.83
CA VAL A 362 -8.94 28.78 -30.81
C VAL A 362 -8.32 30.12 -30.47
N ASP A 363 -9.13 31.18 -30.42
CA ASP A 363 -8.67 32.52 -30.05
C ASP A 363 -8.48 32.56 -28.53
N LEU A 364 -7.22 32.42 -28.10
CA LEU A 364 -6.81 32.36 -26.70
C LEU A 364 -5.92 33.55 -26.38
N ASP A 365 -6.18 34.17 -25.23
CA ASP A 365 -5.28 35.18 -24.70
C ASP A 365 -4.07 34.55 -23.99
N ALA A 366 -3.09 35.40 -23.62
CA ALA A 366 -1.88 34.95 -22.96
C ALA A 366 -2.15 34.30 -21.58
N CYS A 367 -3.18 34.75 -20.86
CA CYS A 367 -3.55 34.21 -19.55
C CYS A 367 -4.11 32.79 -19.69
N GLU A 368 -4.96 32.55 -20.68
CA GLU A 368 -5.59 31.28 -20.97
C GLU A 368 -4.59 30.24 -21.46
N ILE A 369 -3.64 30.66 -22.30
CA ILE A 369 -2.51 29.82 -22.72
C ILE A 369 -1.68 29.40 -21.51
N SER A 370 -1.36 30.36 -20.64
CA SER A 370 -0.58 30.10 -19.42
C SER A 370 -1.31 29.13 -18.49
N LEU A 371 -2.63 29.29 -18.35
CA LEU A 371 -3.50 28.42 -17.57
C LEU A 371 -3.58 26.99 -18.11
N LEU A 372 -3.74 26.81 -19.42
CA LEU A 372 -3.76 25.48 -20.05
C LEU A 372 -2.42 24.76 -19.94
N ASN A 373 -1.31 25.48 -20.11
CA ASN A 373 0.02 24.90 -19.93
C ASN A 373 0.28 24.53 -18.47
N TRP A 374 -0.16 25.35 -17.51
CA TRP A 374 -0.08 25.00 -16.09
C TRP A 374 -0.91 23.75 -15.76
N LEU A 375 -2.16 23.67 -16.24
CA LEU A 375 -3.00 22.48 -16.06
C LEU A 375 -2.41 21.24 -16.76
N ALA A 376 -1.73 21.41 -17.90
CA ALA A 376 -0.99 20.32 -18.54
C ALA A 376 0.17 19.83 -17.69
N ALA A 377 0.94 20.72 -17.06
CA ALA A 377 1.99 20.36 -16.12
C ALA A 377 1.44 19.56 -14.93
N VAL A 378 0.35 20.04 -14.32
CA VAL A 378 -0.33 19.33 -13.22
C VAL A 378 -0.87 17.97 -13.67
N ARG A 379 -1.50 17.88 -14.85
CA ARG A 379 -2.02 16.63 -15.41
C ARG A 379 -0.92 15.59 -15.62
N ARG A 380 0.29 16.04 -15.95
CA ARG A 380 1.48 15.21 -16.16
C ARG A 380 2.18 14.81 -14.86
N GLY A 381 1.74 15.37 -13.72
CA GLY A 381 2.37 15.16 -12.42
C GLY A 381 3.70 15.90 -12.27
N ASP A 382 3.88 17.04 -12.95
CA ASP A 382 5.01 17.92 -12.70
C ASP A 382 4.90 18.56 -11.30
N ASP A 383 6.05 18.82 -10.65
CA ASP A 383 6.10 19.48 -9.35
C ASP A 383 5.52 20.90 -9.43
N VAL A 384 4.76 21.28 -8.40
CA VAL A 384 4.19 22.62 -8.25
C VAL A 384 4.90 23.35 -7.12
N LYS A 385 5.50 24.50 -7.44
CA LYS A 385 6.29 25.30 -6.50
C LYS A 385 5.40 26.15 -5.60
N GLU A 386 4.34 26.70 -6.17
CA GLU A 386 3.45 27.65 -5.51
C GLU A 386 2.02 27.46 -6.00
N LEU A 387 1.06 27.60 -5.09
CA LEU A 387 -0.37 27.57 -5.37
C LEU A 387 -0.98 28.91 -4.97
N ALA A 388 -1.89 29.41 -5.79
CA ALA A 388 -2.67 30.59 -5.44
C ALA A 388 -3.56 30.31 -4.22
N THR A 389 -3.89 31.36 -3.47
CA THR A 389 -4.80 31.26 -2.31
C THR A 389 -6.11 30.60 -2.70
N GLY A 390 -6.50 29.57 -1.96
CA GLY A 390 -7.73 28.83 -2.23
C GLY A 390 -7.63 27.79 -3.36
N VAL A 391 -6.43 27.51 -3.86
CA VAL A 391 -6.17 26.43 -4.81
C VAL A 391 -5.46 25.27 -4.12
N SER A 392 -5.90 24.04 -4.39
CA SER A 392 -5.23 22.81 -3.94
C SER A 392 -5.26 21.73 -5.02
N ILE A 393 -4.36 20.75 -4.95
CA ILE A 393 -4.24 19.70 -5.96
C ILE A 393 -4.50 18.35 -5.29
N ALA A 394 -5.44 17.58 -5.83
CA ALA A 394 -5.62 16.19 -5.45
C ALA A 394 -4.46 15.38 -6.04
N SER A 395 -3.46 15.12 -5.20
CA SER A 395 -2.15 14.61 -5.65
C SER A 395 -2.25 13.30 -6.44
N GLY A 396 -1.53 13.24 -7.56
CA GLY A 396 -1.49 12.07 -8.45
C GLY A 396 -2.70 11.91 -9.39
N THR A 397 -3.69 12.81 -9.33
CA THR A 397 -4.94 12.68 -10.12
C THR A 397 -5.07 13.68 -11.27
N GLY A 398 -4.32 14.78 -11.22
CA GLY A 398 -4.45 15.92 -12.12
C GLY A 398 -5.66 16.82 -11.84
N TRP A 399 -6.48 16.53 -10.82
CA TRP A 399 -7.58 17.39 -10.39
C TRP A 399 -7.08 18.52 -9.49
N VAL A 400 -7.56 19.73 -9.78
CA VAL A 400 -7.24 20.97 -9.07
C VAL A 400 -8.52 21.53 -8.48
N LEU A 401 -8.57 21.70 -7.16
CA LEU A 401 -9.70 22.31 -6.48
C LEU A 401 -9.50 23.83 -6.44
N VAL A 402 -10.53 24.57 -6.82
CA VAL A 402 -10.48 26.04 -6.90
C VAL A 402 -11.60 26.66 -6.06
N ASN A 403 -11.24 27.31 -4.95
CA ASN A 403 -12.17 27.98 -4.06
C ASN A 403 -12.47 29.43 -4.44
N ASP A 404 -11.79 29.97 -5.46
CA ASP A 404 -12.10 31.29 -6.03
C ASP A 404 -13.16 31.18 -7.14
N ASP A 405 -14.33 31.78 -6.91
CA ASP A 405 -15.44 31.80 -7.87
C ASP A 405 -15.11 32.59 -9.16
N ASN A 406 -14.25 33.60 -9.08
CA ASN A 406 -13.82 34.37 -10.26
C ASN A 406 -12.92 33.50 -11.15
N ALA A 407 -11.94 32.82 -10.58
CA ALA A 407 -11.11 31.85 -11.29
C ALA A 407 -11.96 30.73 -11.92
N LEU A 408 -12.93 30.16 -11.19
CA LEU A 408 -13.84 29.14 -11.73
C LEU A 408 -14.69 29.68 -12.90
N THR A 409 -15.17 30.92 -12.82
CA THR A 409 -15.96 31.54 -13.89
C THR A 409 -15.12 31.68 -15.16
N LYS A 410 -13.88 32.17 -15.05
CA LYS A 410 -12.94 32.28 -16.17
C LYS A 410 -12.65 30.91 -16.80
N LEU A 411 -12.45 29.88 -15.97
CA LEU A 411 -12.23 28.52 -16.43
C LEU A 411 -13.43 27.95 -17.18
N ARG A 412 -14.66 28.19 -16.71
CA ARG A 412 -15.90 27.76 -17.40
C ARG A 412 -16.09 28.49 -18.73
N MET A 413 -15.74 29.78 -18.80
CA MET A 413 -15.75 30.54 -20.05
C MET A 413 -14.71 30.01 -21.06
N LEU A 414 -13.50 29.69 -20.59
CA LEU A 414 -12.47 29.06 -21.41
C LEU A 414 -12.93 27.68 -21.93
N ALA A 415 -13.51 26.85 -21.05
CA ALA A 415 -14.06 25.55 -21.43
C ALA A 415 -15.13 25.68 -22.53
N THR A 416 -16.07 26.62 -22.38
CA THR A 416 -17.11 26.88 -23.38
C THR A 416 -16.52 27.26 -24.76
N ARG A 417 -15.44 28.06 -24.79
CA ARG A 417 -14.78 28.42 -26.06
C ARG A 417 -14.02 27.26 -26.69
N LEU A 418 -13.41 26.39 -25.88
CA LEU A 418 -12.74 25.18 -26.35
C LEU A 418 -13.77 24.17 -26.89
N ASP A 419 -14.87 23.96 -26.17
CA ASP A 419 -16.00 23.10 -26.57
C ASP A 419 -16.63 23.54 -27.89
N ALA A 420 -16.82 24.85 -28.08
CA ALA A 420 -17.34 25.42 -29.33
C ALA A 420 -16.44 25.13 -30.56
N LYS A 421 -15.18 24.74 -30.34
CA LYS A 421 -14.22 24.31 -31.37
C LYS A 421 -14.03 22.79 -31.41
N GLY A 422 -14.86 22.04 -30.68
CA GLY A 422 -14.80 20.57 -30.61
C GLY A 422 -13.65 20.06 -29.75
N LEU A 423 -13.21 20.84 -28.76
CA LEU A 423 -12.12 20.51 -27.83
C LEU A 423 -12.60 20.51 -26.37
N PRO A 424 -13.23 19.43 -25.87
CA PRO A 424 -13.62 19.31 -24.47
C PRO A 424 -12.42 19.02 -23.56
N LEU A 425 -11.52 20.00 -23.50
CA LEU A 425 -10.19 19.90 -22.90
C LEU A 425 -10.19 20.24 -21.40
N LEU A 426 -11.25 20.83 -20.88
CA LEU A 426 -11.41 21.10 -19.46
C LEU A 426 -12.61 20.32 -18.93
N ASP A 427 -12.38 19.51 -17.90
CA ASP A 427 -13.42 18.73 -17.24
C ASP A 427 -13.60 19.21 -15.80
N PHE A 428 -14.83 19.12 -15.31
CA PHE A 428 -15.26 19.73 -14.05
C PHE A 428 -16.03 18.73 -13.20
N HIS A 429 -15.72 18.69 -11.91
CA HIS A 429 -16.49 18.00 -10.89
C HIS A 429 -16.61 18.90 -9.66
N ASP A 430 -17.82 19.39 -9.36
CA ASP A 430 -18.02 20.38 -8.29
C ASP A 430 -17.12 21.63 -8.51
N ARG A 431 -16.16 21.87 -7.60
CA ARG A 431 -15.15 22.94 -7.68
C ARG A 431 -13.80 22.47 -8.21
N ALA A 432 -13.69 21.19 -8.56
CA ALA A 432 -12.49 20.61 -9.12
C ALA A 432 -12.48 20.75 -10.65
N ILE A 433 -11.30 21.04 -11.20
CA ILE A 433 -11.05 21.09 -12.63
C ILE A 433 -9.85 20.22 -12.99
N ARG A 434 -9.87 19.62 -14.18
CA ARG A 434 -8.75 18.88 -14.74
C ARG A 434 -8.59 19.15 -16.23
N LEU A 435 -7.35 19.10 -16.72
CA LEU A 435 -7.11 19.01 -18.17
C LEU A 435 -7.52 17.61 -18.66
N ASN A 436 -8.55 17.57 -19.49
CA ASN A 436 -9.18 16.36 -20.00
C ASN A 436 -8.44 15.74 -21.20
N ALA A 437 -7.12 15.59 -21.05
CA ALA A 437 -6.25 14.97 -22.03
C ALA A 437 -5.46 13.82 -21.38
N ALA A 438 -5.45 12.67 -22.04
CA ALA A 438 -4.65 11.52 -21.59
C ALA A 438 -3.16 11.81 -21.73
N THR A 439 -2.76 12.44 -22.85
CA THR A 439 -1.35 12.70 -23.16
C THR A 439 -1.13 14.13 -23.65
N PRO A 440 -1.11 15.13 -22.74
CA PRO A 440 -0.79 16.50 -23.11
C PRO A 440 0.72 16.71 -23.25
N TYR A 441 1.11 17.51 -24.23
CA TYR A 441 2.47 17.95 -24.49
C TYR A 441 2.52 19.48 -24.58
N PHE A 442 3.70 20.04 -24.33
CA PHE A 442 3.95 21.47 -24.41
C PHE A 442 4.36 21.85 -25.83
N SER A 443 3.99 23.06 -26.24
CA SER A 443 4.57 23.67 -27.45
C SER A 443 6.10 23.68 -27.34
N PRO A 444 6.82 23.32 -28.43
CA PRO A 444 8.28 23.38 -28.44
C PRO A 444 8.85 24.78 -28.15
N LEU A 445 8.05 25.84 -28.29
CA LEU A 445 8.44 27.21 -27.90
C LEU A 445 8.66 27.40 -26.40
N LEU A 446 8.06 26.54 -25.57
CA LEU A 446 8.22 26.56 -24.11
C LEU A 446 9.45 25.77 -23.65
N LEU A 447 10.13 25.10 -24.58
CA LEU A 447 11.24 24.20 -24.31
C LEU A 447 12.54 24.81 -24.82
N SER A 448 13.61 24.52 -24.08
CA SER A 448 14.98 24.87 -24.44
C SER A 448 15.82 23.61 -24.46
N MET A 449 16.69 23.51 -25.46
CA MET A 449 17.57 22.39 -25.66
C MET A 449 19.03 22.82 -25.47
N GLU A 450 19.83 21.91 -24.93
CA GLU A 450 21.29 21.97 -24.93
C GLU A 450 21.83 20.58 -25.31
N ILE A 451 22.79 20.54 -26.24
CA ILE A 451 23.47 19.30 -26.61
C ILE A 451 24.98 19.47 -26.53
N GLN A 452 25.64 18.57 -25.81
CA GLN A 452 27.08 18.58 -25.59
C GLN A 452 27.71 17.33 -26.20
N ASP A 453 28.80 17.50 -26.95
CA ASP A 453 29.65 16.40 -27.39
C ASP A 453 30.63 16.03 -26.26
N GLU A 454 30.42 14.88 -25.64
CA GLU A 454 31.22 14.45 -24.48
C GLU A 454 32.51 13.74 -24.89
N ARG A 455 32.56 13.16 -26.10
CA ARG A 455 33.65 12.25 -26.53
C ARG A 455 34.05 12.44 -27.99
N ARG A 456 34.10 13.69 -28.47
CA ARG A 456 34.55 14.06 -29.82
C ARG A 456 33.85 13.23 -30.90
N GLY A 457 32.53 13.30 -30.91
CA GLY A 457 31.64 12.66 -31.88
C GLY A 457 31.15 11.27 -31.47
N LYS A 458 31.68 10.68 -30.40
CA LYS A 458 31.33 9.30 -29.99
C LYS A 458 30.15 9.20 -29.01
N SER A 459 29.87 10.25 -28.26
CA SER A 459 28.73 10.29 -27.35
C SER A 459 28.28 11.72 -27.10
N TYR A 460 26.97 11.89 -26.98
CA TYR A 460 26.37 13.20 -26.81
C TYR A 460 25.46 13.18 -25.58
N ARG A 461 25.47 14.28 -24.82
CA ARG A 461 24.50 14.52 -23.75
C ARG A 461 23.49 15.54 -24.23
N LEU A 462 22.23 15.13 -24.29
CA LEU A 462 21.11 16.01 -24.58
C LEU A 462 20.45 16.39 -23.26
N THR A 463 20.23 17.68 -23.05
CA THR A 463 19.43 18.24 -21.97
C THR A 463 18.27 19.01 -22.58
N ILE A 464 17.04 18.68 -22.15
CA ILE A 464 15.84 19.46 -22.48
C ILE A 464 15.32 20.06 -21.19
N SER A 465 15.00 21.35 -21.24
CA SER A 465 14.47 22.09 -20.10
C SER A 465 13.23 22.91 -20.47
N ARG A 466 12.36 23.11 -19.49
CA ARG A 466 11.19 23.99 -19.52
C ARG A 466 11.34 24.98 -18.37
N GLN A 467 11.15 26.26 -18.68
CA GLN A 467 11.05 27.30 -17.63
C GLN A 467 9.81 27.09 -16.76
N PRO A 468 9.72 27.69 -15.56
CA PRO A 468 8.51 27.63 -14.75
C PRO A 468 7.29 28.09 -15.56
N LEU A 469 6.15 27.42 -15.37
CA LEU A 469 4.88 27.83 -15.97
C LEU A 469 4.05 28.53 -14.91
N GLU A 470 3.82 29.82 -15.10
CA GLU A 470 3.03 30.65 -14.19
C GLU A 470 1.59 30.74 -14.68
N SER A 471 0.63 30.78 -13.77
CA SER A 471 -0.78 31.02 -14.08
C SER A 471 -1.49 31.67 -12.89
N LEU A 472 -2.75 32.05 -13.07
CA LEU A 472 -3.58 32.52 -11.97
C LEU A 472 -3.83 31.47 -10.87
N LEU A 473 -3.57 30.19 -11.14
CA LEU A 473 -3.75 29.10 -10.17
C LEU A 473 -2.47 28.76 -9.39
N GLY A 474 -1.30 29.21 -9.85
CA GLY A 474 -0.02 28.90 -9.24
C GLY A 474 1.12 28.80 -10.25
N VAL A 475 2.24 28.23 -9.79
CA VAL A 475 3.50 28.11 -10.54
C VAL A 475 3.96 26.67 -10.56
N ALA A 476 3.95 26.05 -11.74
CA ALA A 476 4.57 24.74 -11.95
C ALA A 476 6.08 24.92 -12.10
N SER A 477 6.85 24.07 -11.42
CA SER A 477 8.31 24.14 -11.37
C SER A 477 8.93 24.08 -12.76
N ALA A 478 10.15 24.61 -12.87
CA ALA A 478 11.03 24.33 -13.99
C ALA A 478 11.29 22.81 -14.05
N LYS A 479 11.39 22.26 -15.25
CA LYS A 479 11.69 20.84 -15.45
C LYS A 479 12.88 20.71 -16.37
N ALA A 480 13.84 19.88 -16.00
CA ALA A 480 14.97 19.55 -16.86
C ALA A 480 15.27 18.05 -16.76
N ALA A 481 15.59 17.44 -17.89
CA ALA A 481 16.07 16.07 -17.93
C ALA A 481 17.21 15.95 -18.92
N SER A 482 18.13 15.04 -18.65
CA SER A 482 19.25 14.74 -19.52
C SER A 482 19.33 13.26 -19.86
N ILE A 483 19.79 12.95 -21.08
CA ILE A 483 20.01 11.59 -21.55
C ILE A 483 21.29 11.51 -22.38
N SER A 484 21.97 10.36 -22.30
CA SER A 484 23.06 10.03 -23.21
C SER A 484 22.47 9.50 -24.52
N LEU A 485 22.90 10.06 -25.65
CA LEU A 485 22.47 9.66 -26.97
C LEU A 485 23.51 8.76 -27.65
N SER A 486 23.02 7.94 -28.57
CA SER A 486 23.88 7.22 -29.52
C SER A 486 24.59 8.20 -30.45
N GLU A 487 25.72 7.79 -31.02
CA GLU A 487 26.51 8.58 -31.96
C GLU A 487 25.68 9.13 -33.12
N ILE A 488 24.85 8.29 -33.75
CA ILE A 488 24.06 8.69 -34.94
C ILE A 488 23.01 9.75 -34.58
N LEU A 489 22.21 9.50 -33.53
CA LEU A 489 21.15 10.43 -33.14
C LEU A 489 21.74 11.72 -32.55
N GLY A 490 22.77 11.60 -31.72
CA GLY A 490 23.46 12.74 -31.12
C GLY A 490 24.13 13.62 -32.17
N ASN A 491 24.84 13.04 -33.14
CA ASN A 491 25.46 13.80 -34.23
C ASN A 491 24.41 14.51 -35.09
N ALA A 492 23.27 13.87 -35.38
CA ALA A 492 22.19 14.49 -36.13
C ALA A 492 21.62 15.72 -35.39
N ILE A 493 21.35 15.61 -34.08
CA ILE A 493 20.84 16.73 -33.28
C ILE A 493 21.90 17.83 -33.13
N TYR A 494 23.15 17.46 -32.84
CA TYR A 494 24.26 18.39 -32.66
C TYR A 494 24.54 19.17 -33.96
N SER A 495 24.55 18.50 -35.10
CA SER A 495 24.76 19.15 -36.39
C SER A 495 23.61 20.09 -36.74
N LEU A 496 22.36 19.67 -36.51
CA LEU A 496 21.19 20.53 -36.70
C LEU A 496 21.23 21.77 -35.80
N ASP A 497 21.72 21.63 -34.57
CA ASP A 497 21.91 22.73 -33.62
C ASP A 497 22.93 23.76 -34.12
N GLN A 498 23.96 23.29 -34.84
CA GLN A 498 24.97 24.13 -35.50
C GLN A 498 24.53 24.61 -36.90
N GLY A 499 23.33 24.25 -37.37
CA GLY A 499 22.80 24.63 -38.68
C GLY A 499 23.19 23.71 -39.85
N ASP A 500 23.87 22.59 -39.59
CA ASP A 500 24.15 21.55 -40.60
C ASP A 500 23.06 20.47 -40.63
N ILE A 501 22.29 20.47 -41.71
CA ILE A 501 21.18 19.54 -41.93
C ILE A 501 21.63 18.19 -42.52
N GLN A 502 22.84 18.08 -43.09
CA GLN A 502 23.24 16.91 -43.87
C GLN A 502 23.27 15.61 -43.06
N PRO A 503 23.76 15.58 -41.80
CA PRO A 503 23.79 14.35 -41.01
C PRO A 503 22.40 13.81 -40.68
N ALA A 504 21.44 14.69 -40.43
CA ALA A 504 20.04 14.33 -40.17
C ALA A 504 19.32 13.90 -41.46
N LEU A 505 19.55 14.61 -42.56
CA LEU A 505 18.93 14.32 -43.85
C LEU A 505 19.40 12.97 -44.41
N SER A 506 20.69 12.68 -44.32
CA SER A 506 21.29 11.44 -44.84
C SER A 506 20.87 10.19 -44.06
N ASN A 507 20.46 10.34 -42.80
CA ASN A 507 20.12 9.23 -41.89
C ASN A 507 18.67 9.28 -41.40
N MET A 508 17.77 9.96 -42.11
CA MET A 508 16.44 10.32 -41.63
C MET A 508 15.63 9.13 -41.06
N GLU A 509 15.61 7.97 -41.73
CA GLU A 509 14.87 6.80 -41.25
C GLU A 509 15.46 6.22 -39.95
N THR A 510 16.80 6.20 -39.86
CA THR A 510 17.51 5.79 -38.64
C THR A 510 17.26 6.77 -37.50
N VAL A 511 17.29 8.08 -37.77
CA VAL A 511 16.99 9.14 -36.81
C VAL A 511 15.54 9.02 -36.31
N LYS A 512 14.56 8.82 -37.20
CA LYS A 512 13.15 8.58 -36.83
C LYS A 512 12.96 7.32 -35.99
N ARG A 513 13.76 6.27 -36.22
CA ARG A 513 13.74 5.05 -35.38
C ARG A 513 14.34 5.31 -34.01
N MET A 514 15.54 5.90 -33.94
CA MET A 514 16.21 6.18 -32.68
C MET A 514 15.47 7.22 -31.82
N GLN A 515 14.75 8.15 -32.44
CA GLN A 515 13.89 9.08 -31.69
C GLN A 515 12.75 8.36 -30.96
N ARG A 516 12.25 7.23 -31.50
CA ARG A 516 11.26 6.38 -30.81
C ARG A 516 11.87 5.65 -29.62
N GLU A 517 13.16 5.34 -29.65
CA GLU A 517 13.87 4.69 -28.53
C GLU A 517 14.03 5.63 -27.33
N ILE A 518 14.17 6.95 -27.57
CA ILE A 518 14.21 7.96 -26.51
C ILE A 518 12.83 8.53 -26.15
N ARG A 519 11.74 7.92 -26.61
CA ARG A 519 10.39 8.43 -26.39
C ARG A 519 10.04 8.58 -24.91
N GLY A 520 10.42 7.61 -24.07
CA GLY A 520 10.20 7.72 -22.62
C GLY A 520 10.89 8.95 -21.99
N PHE A 521 12.05 9.36 -22.52
CA PHE A 521 12.73 10.59 -22.12
C PHE A 521 11.97 11.84 -22.59
N LEU A 522 11.55 11.90 -23.86
CA LEU A 522 10.77 13.03 -24.40
C LEU A 522 9.43 13.18 -23.67
N ASP A 523 8.76 12.07 -23.42
CA ASP A 523 7.53 11.97 -22.65
C ASP A 523 7.74 12.42 -21.20
N SER A 524 8.94 12.30 -20.62
CA SER A 524 9.21 12.78 -19.26
C SER A 524 9.23 14.31 -19.15
N VAL A 525 9.69 15.02 -20.20
CA VAL A 525 9.77 16.49 -20.25
C VAL A 525 8.58 17.14 -20.96
N GLY A 526 7.69 16.33 -21.55
CA GLY A 526 6.45 16.79 -22.15
C GLY A 526 6.60 17.31 -23.57
N THR A 527 7.51 16.74 -24.35
CA THR A 527 7.59 16.95 -25.80
C THR A 527 7.32 15.65 -26.55
N ARG A 528 6.67 15.72 -27.71
CA ARG A 528 6.45 14.53 -28.56
C ARG A 528 7.68 14.12 -29.34
N LEU A 529 8.42 15.12 -29.78
CA LEU A 529 9.45 14.98 -30.80
C LEU A 529 10.46 16.10 -30.66
N LEU A 530 11.69 15.79 -31.04
CA LEU A 530 12.82 16.71 -31.00
C LEU A 530 13.24 17.14 -32.40
N ILE A 531 13.19 16.22 -33.37
CA ILE A 531 13.43 16.51 -34.79
C ILE A 531 12.12 16.31 -35.53
N ARG A 532 11.67 17.35 -36.24
CA ARG A 532 10.53 17.32 -37.16
C ARG A 532 10.99 17.47 -38.60
N GLN A 533 10.08 17.21 -39.53
CA GLN A 533 10.31 17.43 -40.94
C GLN A 533 9.31 18.50 -41.43
N VAL A 534 9.82 19.63 -41.92
CA VAL A 534 9.03 20.72 -42.50
C VAL A 534 9.38 20.81 -43.97
N ASP A 535 8.41 20.60 -44.86
CA ASP A 535 8.61 20.60 -46.31
C ASP A 535 9.78 19.72 -46.79
N GLY A 536 9.99 18.59 -46.12
CA GLY A 536 11.06 17.65 -46.43
C GLY A 536 12.37 17.88 -45.68
N VAL A 537 12.54 19.01 -45.00
CA VAL A 537 13.78 19.42 -44.32
C VAL A 537 13.72 19.05 -42.83
N PRO A 538 14.75 18.38 -42.26
CA PRO A 538 14.85 18.16 -40.82
C PRO A 538 15.09 19.47 -40.08
N GLU A 539 14.31 19.69 -39.02
CA GLU A 539 14.45 20.83 -38.12
C GLU A 539 14.36 20.39 -36.65
N LEU A 540 15.04 21.11 -35.76
CA LEU A 540 14.83 20.97 -34.33
C LEU A 540 13.50 21.61 -33.92
N ALA A 541 12.72 20.89 -33.11
CA ALA A 541 11.47 21.39 -32.57
C ALA A 541 11.71 22.41 -31.44
N ALA A 542 12.63 22.12 -30.52
CA ALA A 542 12.98 23.01 -29.42
C ALA A 542 14.14 23.94 -29.82
N LYS A 543 14.15 25.16 -29.29
CA LYS A 543 15.22 26.12 -29.57
C LYS A 543 16.48 25.79 -28.77
N SER A 544 17.63 25.95 -29.40
CA SER A 544 18.92 25.95 -28.73
C SER A 544 19.04 27.14 -27.79
N THR A 545 19.54 26.91 -26.59
CA THR A 545 19.98 28.01 -25.73
C THR A 545 21.37 28.41 -26.20
N PRO A 546 21.64 29.69 -26.55
CA PRO A 546 22.98 30.07 -26.98
C PRO A 546 23.98 29.68 -25.89
N SER A 547 24.96 28.85 -26.26
CA SER A 547 26.04 28.46 -25.35
C SER A 547 26.65 29.74 -24.78
N LYS A 548 26.66 29.88 -23.45
CA LYS A 548 27.47 30.92 -22.82
C LYS A 548 28.92 30.56 -23.12
N ILE A 549 29.50 31.27 -24.09
CA ILE A 549 30.93 31.24 -24.43
C ILE A 549 31.73 31.71 -23.22
#